data_AF-A0A959UZG2-F1
#
_entry.id   AF-A0A959UZG2-F1
#
_cell.length_a   1.000
_cell.length_b   1.000
_cell.length_c   1.000
_cell.angle_alpha   90.00
_cell.angle_beta   90.00
_cell.angle_gamma   90.00
#
_symmetry.space_group_name_H-M   'P 1'
#
loop_
_entity.id
_entity.type
_entity.pdbx_description
1 polymer ?
#
loop_
_entity_poly.entity_id
_entity_poly.type
_entity_poly.pdbx_seq_one_letter_code
_entity_poly.pdbx_strand_id
1 'polypeptide(L)'
;MTRSTVRAILATALLLPAPFLVRGQISSGCTNAISGQECDDQINTITTAVPFLMISPDSRAGGMGDAGVAVSPDANAIHWNPAKLAFSEMEGEFSMSYS
;
A
#
# COMPACT_ATOMS: atom_id res chain seq x y z
N MET A 1 -52.69 -12.92 -31.81
CA MET A 1 -51.61 -13.17 -30.82
C MET A 1 -52.25 -13.18 -29.43
N THR A 2 -52.36 -14.36 -28.82
CA THR A 2 -53.22 -14.60 -27.65
C THR A 2 -52.51 -14.15 -26.37
N ARG A 3 -53.25 -13.56 -25.41
CA ARG A 3 -52.70 -12.94 -24.17
C ARG A 3 -51.80 -13.87 -23.33
N SER A 4 -51.85 -15.17 -23.57
CA SER A 4 -50.99 -16.20 -22.99
C SER A 4 -49.52 -16.12 -23.45
N THR A 5 -49.28 -15.88 -24.75
CA THR A 5 -47.91 -15.79 -25.29
C THR A 5 -47.18 -14.53 -24.84
N VAL A 6 -47.91 -13.44 -24.60
CA VAL A 6 -47.35 -12.17 -24.10
C VAL A 6 -46.87 -12.29 -22.65
N ARG A 7 -47.62 -13.00 -21.79
CA ARG A 7 -47.21 -13.26 -20.40
C ARG A 7 -46.02 -14.20 -20.29
N ALA A 8 -45.93 -15.20 -21.18
CA ALA A 8 -44.79 -16.12 -21.23
C ALA A 8 -43.49 -15.41 -21.64
N ILE A 9 -43.54 -14.49 -22.61
CA ILE A 9 -42.37 -13.70 -23.04
C ILE A 9 -41.96 -12.68 -21.97
N LEU A 10 -42.92 -12.06 -21.27
CA LEU A 10 -42.62 -11.11 -20.20
C LEU A 10 -42.00 -11.81 -18.96
N ALA A 11 -42.40 -13.05 -18.68
CA ALA A 11 -41.88 -13.84 -17.56
C ALA A 11 -40.48 -14.42 -17.85
N THR A 12 -40.18 -14.80 -19.09
CA THR A 12 -38.85 -15.29 -19.48
C THR A 12 -37.81 -14.17 -19.64
N ALA A 13 -38.24 -12.93 -19.86
CA ALA A 13 -37.35 -11.75 -19.88
C ALA A 13 -36.83 -11.34 -18.49
N LEU A 14 -37.46 -11.81 -17.39
CA LEU A 14 -37.10 -11.44 -16.01
C LEU A 14 -36.10 -12.41 -15.35
N LEU A 15 -35.80 -13.57 -15.97
CA LEU A 15 -35.03 -14.67 -15.37
C LEU A 15 -33.71 -14.99 -16.08
N LEU A 16 -33.30 -14.20 -17.07
CA LEU A 16 -31.93 -14.26 -17.60
C LEU A 16 -31.08 -13.23 -16.84
N PRO A 17 -30.12 -13.65 -16.00
CA PRO A 17 -29.10 -12.73 -15.55
C PRO A 17 -28.34 -12.29 -16.80
N ALA A 18 -28.43 -11.01 -17.15
CA ALA A 18 -27.68 -10.42 -18.25
C ALA A 18 -26.21 -10.85 -18.11
N PRO A 19 -25.66 -11.66 -19.05
CA PRO A 19 -24.27 -12.03 -18.96
C PRO A 19 -23.48 -10.76 -19.22
N PHE A 20 -22.69 -10.37 -18.23
CA PHE A 20 -21.43 -9.68 -18.45
C PHE A 20 -21.50 -8.47 -19.39
N LEU A 21 -22.13 -7.39 -18.92
CA LEU A 21 -21.56 -6.07 -19.16
C LEU A 21 -21.11 -5.54 -17.81
N VAL A 22 -19.95 -6.05 -17.38
CA VAL A 22 -19.02 -5.29 -16.55
C VAL A 22 -18.74 -4.01 -17.33
N ARG A 23 -19.54 -2.96 -17.11
CA ARG A 23 -19.00 -1.61 -17.24
C ARG A 23 -17.95 -1.55 -16.15
N GLY A 24 -16.70 -1.81 -16.52
CA GLY A 24 -15.58 -1.33 -15.73
C GLY A 24 -15.81 0.17 -15.56
N GLN A 25 -16.18 0.60 -14.36
CA GLN A 25 -16.03 1.99 -14.00
C GLN A 25 -14.53 2.24 -14.03
N ILE A 26 -14.01 2.67 -15.19
CA ILE A 26 -12.74 3.38 -15.21
C ILE A 26 -13.05 4.69 -14.50
N SER A 27 -12.80 4.70 -13.19
CA SER A 27 -12.76 5.89 -12.36
C SER A 27 -11.78 6.87 -13.02
N SER A 28 -12.34 7.80 -13.77
CA SER A 28 -11.64 8.93 -14.36
C SER A 28 -12.18 10.17 -13.64
N GLY A 29 -11.67 10.41 -12.43
CA GLY A 29 -12.00 11.59 -11.62
C GLY A 29 -13.15 11.37 -10.62
N CYS A 30 -12.81 11.23 -9.35
CA CYS A 30 -13.61 11.51 -8.15
C CYS A 30 -15.13 11.19 -8.19
N THR A 31 -15.53 9.93 -7.93
CA THR A 31 -16.94 9.55 -7.69
C THR A 31 -17.34 9.44 -6.21
N ASN A 32 -16.52 9.92 -5.27
CA ASN A 32 -16.91 10.00 -3.86
C ASN A 32 -16.61 11.40 -3.32
N ALA A 33 -17.44 12.37 -3.70
CA ALA A 33 -17.48 13.67 -3.02
C ALA A 33 -18.09 13.47 -1.62
N ILE A 34 -17.28 12.99 -0.67
CA ILE A 34 -17.51 13.25 0.74
C ILE A 34 -17.26 14.76 0.90
N SER A 35 -18.28 15.50 1.32
CA SER A 35 -18.22 16.95 1.54
C SER A 35 -17.00 17.30 2.40
N GLY A 36 -15.91 17.79 1.78
CA GLY A 36 -14.67 18.17 2.47
C GLY A 36 -13.36 17.84 1.72
N GLN A 37 -13.37 17.02 0.67
CA GLN A 37 -12.18 16.77 -0.16
C GLN A 37 -12.29 17.50 -1.51
N GLU A 38 -11.55 18.60 -1.63
CA GLU A 38 -11.23 19.24 -2.90
C GLU A 38 -10.41 18.23 -3.73
N CYS A 39 -10.87 17.90 -4.94
CA CYS A 39 -10.07 17.13 -5.90
C CYS A 39 -9.07 18.05 -6.58
N ASP A 40 -8.18 18.62 -5.79
CA ASP A 40 -6.97 19.26 -6.28
C ASP A 40 -5.88 18.18 -6.35
N ASP A 41 -5.31 17.97 -7.53
CA ASP A 41 -4.23 17.01 -7.81
C ASP A 41 -2.89 17.48 -7.20
N GLN A 42 -2.96 18.29 -6.12
CA GLN A 42 -1.83 18.72 -5.33
C GLN A 42 -1.38 17.59 -4.40
N ILE A 43 -0.63 16.67 -4.98
CA ILE A 43 0.13 15.69 -4.21
C ILE A 43 1.26 16.44 -3.49
N ASN A 44 1.06 16.72 -2.20
CA ASN A 44 2.08 17.27 -1.29
C ASN A 44 3.15 16.20 -0.99
N THR A 45 3.93 15.82 -2.00
CA THR A 45 5.03 14.88 -1.83
C THR A 45 6.20 15.58 -1.15
N ILE A 46 6.73 14.97 -0.08
CA ILE A 46 7.93 15.46 0.57
C ILE A 46 9.12 14.99 -0.27
N THR A 47 9.82 15.94 -0.89
CA THR A 47 11.05 15.66 -1.65
C THR A 47 12.22 15.54 -0.69
N THR A 48 12.74 14.34 -0.50
CA THR A 48 13.99 14.13 0.24
C THR A 48 15.16 14.30 -0.73
N ALA A 49 16.18 15.07 -0.35
CA ALA A 49 17.34 15.33 -1.21
C ALA A 49 18.20 14.06 -1.43
N VAL A 50 18.02 13.03 -0.60
CA VAL A 50 18.81 11.79 -0.58
C VAL A 50 17.91 10.58 -0.30
N PRO A 51 17.20 10.07 -1.32
CA PRO A 51 16.23 8.97 -1.15
C PRO A 51 16.88 7.62 -0.79
N PHE A 52 18.17 7.44 -1.05
CA PHE A 52 18.88 6.20 -0.72
C PHE A 52 19.11 6.02 0.79
N LEU A 53 19.08 7.09 1.60
CA LEU A 53 19.17 6.98 3.06
C LEU A 53 17.90 6.39 3.69
N MET A 54 16.80 6.31 2.94
CA MET A 54 15.59 5.63 3.37
C MET A 54 15.67 4.11 3.15
N ILE A 55 16.72 3.61 2.48
CA ILE A 55 16.90 2.19 2.24
C ILE A 55 17.63 1.59 3.45
N SER A 56 17.00 0.62 4.08
CA SER A 56 17.57 -0.12 5.20
C SER A 56 18.86 -0.84 4.79
N PRO A 57 19.99 -0.56 5.45
CA PRO A 57 21.28 -1.15 5.11
C PRO A 57 21.44 -2.57 5.65
N ASP A 58 20.40 -3.15 6.25
CA ASP A 58 20.44 -4.46 6.88
C ASP A 58 19.14 -5.25 6.68
N SER A 59 19.29 -6.57 6.53
CA SER A 59 18.15 -7.46 6.32
C SER A 59 17.29 -7.69 7.57
N ARG A 60 17.82 -7.42 8.79
CA ARG A 60 17.11 -7.71 10.04
C ARG A 60 16.02 -6.68 10.29
N ALA A 61 16.37 -5.40 10.31
CA ALA A 61 15.42 -4.31 10.45
C ALA A 61 14.53 -4.16 9.21
N GLY A 62 15.09 -4.36 8.01
CA GLY A 62 14.32 -4.41 6.76
C GLY A 62 13.26 -5.52 6.77
N GLY A 63 13.61 -6.72 7.26
CA GLY A 63 12.68 -7.85 7.42
C GLY A 63 11.59 -7.61 8.46
N MET A 64 11.82 -6.70 9.42
CA MET A 64 10.82 -6.25 10.40
C MET A 64 9.99 -5.06 9.90
N GLY A 65 10.15 -4.66 8.63
CA GLY A 65 9.45 -3.51 8.06
C GLY A 65 10.06 -2.19 8.53
N ASP A 66 11.38 -2.06 8.43
CA ASP A 66 12.13 -0.85 8.77
C ASP A 66 12.00 -0.46 10.26
N ALA A 67 11.88 -1.48 11.12
CA ALA A 67 11.67 -1.32 12.56
C ALA A 67 12.97 -1.49 13.37
N GLY A 68 14.02 -0.74 13.02
CA GLY A 68 15.33 -0.87 13.67
C GLY A 68 15.61 0.06 14.86
N VAL A 69 14.69 0.95 15.27
CA VAL A 69 15.01 1.99 16.28
C VAL A 69 15.12 1.47 17.72
N ALA A 70 14.32 0.46 18.08
CA ALA A 70 14.19 -0.05 19.45
C ALA A 70 14.63 -1.54 19.61
N VAL A 71 15.40 -2.04 18.66
CA VAL A 71 15.95 -3.40 18.68
C VAL A 71 17.25 -3.45 19.48
N SER A 72 17.73 -4.66 19.80
CA SER A 72 19.03 -4.84 20.44
C SER A 72 20.16 -4.20 19.62
N PRO A 73 21.25 -3.76 20.27
CA PRO A 73 22.42 -3.21 19.59
C PRO A 73 22.96 -4.17 18.54
N ASP A 74 23.39 -3.63 17.41
CA ASP A 74 24.06 -4.34 16.33
C ASP A 74 24.97 -3.39 15.54
N ALA A 75 25.79 -3.93 14.64
CA ALA A 75 26.68 -3.13 13.80
C ALA A 75 25.95 -2.11 12.90
N ASN A 76 24.65 -2.31 12.62
CA ASN A 76 23.84 -1.44 11.78
C ASN A 76 23.14 -0.33 12.58
N ALA A 77 23.37 -0.27 13.90
CA ALA A 77 22.79 0.73 14.79
C ALA A 77 23.15 2.17 14.38
N ILE A 78 24.24 2.39 13.64
CA ILE A 78 24.61 3.70 13.11
C ILE A 78 23.51 4.27 12.19
N HIS A 79 22.83 3.43 11.40
CA HIS A 79 21.75 3.87 10.52
C HIS A 79 20.42 4.08 11.27
N TRP A 80 20.12 3.23 12.26
CA TRP A 80 18.83 3.24 12.95
C TRP A 80 18.77 4.13 14.20
N ASN A 81 19.72 3.94 15.11
CA ASN A 81 19.83 4.68 16.36
C ASN A 81 21.21 4.39 17.00
N PRO A 82 22.18 5.32 16.89
CA PRO A 82 23.53 5.13 17.40
C PRO A 82 23.61 5.12 18.92
N ALA A 83 22.60 5.65 19.64
CA ALA A 83 22.57 5.61 21.09
C ALA A 83 22.47 4.18 21.65
N LYS A 84 21.98 3.22 20.85
CA LYS A 84 21.96 1.79 21.22
C LYS A 84 23.36 1.21 21.37
N LEU A 85 24.37 1.75 20.69
CA LEU A 85 25.75 1.25 20.79
C LEU A 85 26.32 1.38 22.21
N ALA A 86 25.83 2.34 23.00
CA ALA A 86 26.22 2.49 24.41
C ALA A 86 25.75 1.32 25.30
N PHE A 87 24.77 0.54 24.82
CA PHE A 87 24.25 -0.65 25.50
C PHE A 87 24.73 -1.95 24.83
N SER A 88 25.68 -1.88 23.89
CA SER A 88 26.22 -3.09 23.26
C SER A 88 27.05 -3.88 24.27
N GLU A 89 26.84 -5.20 24.31
CA GLU A 89 27.58 -6.12 25.17
C GLU A 89 28.98 -6.42 24.62
N MET A 90 29.19 -6.16 23.33
CA MET A 90 30.45 -6.43 22.62
C MET A 90 31.18 -5.12 22.30
N GLU A 91 32.51 -5.14 22.38
CA GLU A 91 33.35 -3.96 22.10
C GLU A 91 33.42 -3.60 20.60
N GLY A 92 33.02 -4.51 19.71
CA GLY A 92 32.97 -4.27 18.28
C GLY A 92 32.09 -5.28 17.54
N GLU A 93 31.36 -4.82 16.55
CA GLU A 93 30.44 -5.61 15.73
C GLU A 93 30.63 -5.26 14.25
N PHE A 94 30.46 -6.25 13.38
CA PHE A 94 30.58 -6.09 11.93
C PHE A 94 29.40 -6.77 11.23
N SER A 95 28.76 -6.08 10.27
CA SER A 95 27.73 -6.67 9.42
C SER A 95 27.99 -6.34 7.95
N MET A 96 27.66 -7.29 7.09
CA MET A 96 27.60 -7.14 5.64
C MET A 96 26.18 -7.43 5.18
N SER A 97 25.66 -6.57 4.32
CA SER A 97 24.34 -6.72 3.73
C SER A 97 24.35 -6.08 2.34
N TYR A 98 23.51 -6.61 1.45
CA TYR A 98 23.35 -6.16 0.07
C TYR A 98 21.85 -5.98 -0.18
N SER A 99 21.50 -4.93 -0.92
CA SER A 99 20.14 -4.59 -1.35
C SER A 99 20.00 -4.78 -2.85
#